data_AF-A0A918X9V2-F1
#
_entry.id   AF-A0A918X9V2-F1
#
_cell.length_a   1.000
_cell.length_b   1.000
_cell.length_c   1.000
_cell.angle_alpha   90.00
_cell.angle_beta   90.00
_cell.angle_gamma   90.00
#
_symmetry.space_group_name_H-M   'P 1'
#
loop_
_entity.id
_entity.type
_entity.pdbx_description
1 polymer ?
#
loop_
_entity_poly.entity_id
_entity_poly.type
_entity_poly.pdbx_seq_one_letter_code
_entity_poly.pdbx_strand_id
1 'polypeptide(L)'
;MYATSSRVRFDHEFTLRPMHGNAGFERALLRHFHEQGWEGAPRLYGRDHENRIIHGVLRGTAVHDGRHLPDEYLEEAAALVREFHDLTAGTRLAGSWEVVCHNQLAPRHTISQKGIPYAFVDWEAAAPGVRLHDVADLCWRFVDLGPGSDDPFRRVRLICDAYGLQERRSLIETIMARQDRYRNIVESGAHRGDPRMLAQYRDGETEQVAHSLMWVREHRRDLAAELTS
;
A
#
# COMPACT_ATOMS: atom_id res chain seq x y z
N MET A 1 -9.61 -9.09 -17.04
CA MET A 1 -8.39 -9.92 -16.96
C MET A 1 -7.87 -9.77 -15.54
N TYR A 2 -8.06 -10.78 -14.69
CA TYR A 2 -7.85 -10.65 -13.24
C TYR A 2 -6.45 -11.14 -12.88
N ALA A 3 -5.68 -10.30 -12.18
CA ALA A 3 -4.32 -10.56 -11.76
C ALA A 3 -4.22 -11.80 -10.84
N THR A 4 -3.18 -12.58 -11.11
CA THR A 4 -2.88 -13.90 -10.54
C THR A 4 -2.25 -13.80 -9.15
N SER A 5 -2.93 -14.38 -8.18
CA SER A 5 -2.37 -14.96 -6.96
C SER A 5 -3.33 -16.08 -6.60
N SER A 6 -2.81 -17.24 -6.20
CA SER A 6 -3.55 -18.50 -5.95
C SER A 6 -4.76 -18.31 -5.01
N ARG A 7 -5.90 -17.90 -5.59
CA ARG A 7 -7.19 -17.75 -4.92
C ARG A 7 -7.99 -19.01 -5.21
N VAL A 8 -8.01 -19.96 -4.29
CA VAL A 8 -9.08 -20.97 -4.28
C VAL A 8 -10.32 -20.24 -3.76
N ARG A 9 -11.26 -19.93 -4.67
CA ARG A 9 -12.56 -19.33 -4.33
C ARG A 9 -13.48 -20.45 -3.87
N PHE A 10 -13.98 -20.38 -2.64
CA PHE A 10 -15.07 -21.22 -2.17
C PHE A 10 -16.27 -20.31 -1.99
N ASP A 11 -17.24 -20.45 -2.89
CA ASP A 11 -18.41 -19.59 -3.02
C ASP A 11 -18.06 -18.10 -3.30
N HIS A 12 -18.98 -17.33 -3.87
CA HIS A 12 -18.70 -15.96 -4.31
C HIS A 12 -18.44 -14.95 -3.18
N GLU A 13 -18.33 -15.43 -1.94
CA GLU A 13 -18.30 -14.64 -0.71
C GLU A 13 -16.95 -14.62 0.00
N PHE A 14 -16.06 -15.61 -0.24
CA PHE A 14 -14.80 -15.74 0.50
C PHE A 14 -13.57 -15.87 -0.40
N THR A 15 -12.43 -15.41 0.12
CA THR A 15 -11.10 -15.71 -0.41
C THR A 15 -10.29 -16.47 0.62
N LEU A 16 -9.55 -17.48 0.14
CA LEU A 16 -8.66 -18.30 0.95
C LEU A 16 -7.22 -17.93 0.64
N ARG A 17 -6.44 -17.65 1.69
CA ARG A 17 -5.01 -17.33 1.58
C ARG A 17 -4.18 -18.35 2.35
N PRO A 18 -3.07 -18.86 1.79
CA PRO A 18 -2.12 -19.67 2.56
C PRO A 18 -1.59 -18.92 3.77
N MET A 19 -1.17 -19.65 4.81
CA MET A 19 -0.44 -19.04 5.92
C MET A 19 0.91 -18.52 5.47
N HIS A 20 1.32 -17.40 6.04
CA HIS A 20 2.62 -16.78 5.87
C HIS A 20 3.19 -16.38 7.24
N GLY A 21 4.46 -16.00 7.28
CA GLY A 21 5.17 -15.71 8.55
C GLY A 21 4.53 -14.62 9.41
N ASN A 22 3.75 -13.72 8.81
CA ASN A 22 3.08 -12.60 9.49
C ASN A 22 1.58 -12.82 9.73
N ALA A 23 1.04 -14.01 9.41
CA ALA A 23 -0.40 -14.29 9.49
C ALA A 23 -1.00 -14.12 10.89
N GLY A 24 -0.20 -14.25 11.94
CA GLY A 24 -0.62 -13.96 13.30
C GLY A 24 -0.96 -12.49 13.52
N PHE A 25 -0.10 -11.59 13.02
CA PHE A 25 -0.26 -10.15 13.12
C PHE A 25 -1.37 -9.64 12.20
N GLU A 26 -1.36 -10.06 10.93
CA GLU A 26 -2.42 -9.71 9.95
C GLU A 26 -3.81 -10.02 10.53
N ARG A 27 -4.00 -11.23 11.07
CA ARG A 27 -5.28 -11.63 11.65
C ARG A 27 -5.67 -10.81 12.88
N ALA A 28 -4.70 -10.42 13.71
CA ALA A 28 -4.97 -9.58 14.87
C ALA A 28 -5.39 -8.17 14.44
N LEU A 29 -4.72 -7.64 13.40
CA LEU A 29 -5.03 -6.34 12.81
C LEU A 29 -6.41 -6.30 12.13
N LEU A 30 -6.73 -7.29 11.28
CA LEU A 30 -8.04 -7.37 10.63
C LEU A 30 -9.19 -7.55 11.63
N ARG A 31 -8.94 -8.27 12.74
CA ARG A 31 -9.91 -8.37 13.83
C ARG A 31 -10.11 -7.02 14.51
N HIS A 32 -9.03 -6.31 14.81
CA HIS A 32 -9.10 -4.96 15.40
C HIS A 32 -9.93 -4.03 14.52
N PHE A 33 -9.69 -3.98 13.21
CA PHE A 33 -10.50 -3.18 12.29
C PHE A 33 -11.98 -3.56 12.32
N HIS A 34 -12.28 -4.87 12.34
CA HIS A 34 -13.66 -5.34 12.44
C HIS A 34 -14.33 -4.92 13.76
N GLU A 35 -13.61 -4.99 14.88
CA GLU A 35 -14.08 -4.56 16.20
C GLU A 35 -14.30 -3.04 16.28
N GLN A 36 -13.52 -2.25 15.52
CA GLN A 36 -13.72 -0.80 15.36
C GLN A 36 -14.85 -0.45 14.35
N GLY A 37 -15.43 -1.45 13.68
CA GLY A 37 -16.46 -1.23 12.65
C GLY A 37 -15.93 -0.59 11.36
N TRP A 38 -14.61 -0.59 11.12
CA TRP A 38 -14.01 -0.02 9.92
C TRP A 38 -14.10 -0.97 8.74
N GLU A 39 -14.61 -0.49 7.61
CA GLU A 39 -14.88 -1.30 6.42
C GLU A 39 -13.77 -1.23 5.35
N GLY A 40 -12.69 -0.48 5.64
CA GLY A 40 -11.57 -0.29 4.71
C GLY A 40 -10.61 -1.47 4.57
N ALA A 41 -10.98 -2.65 5.08
CA ALA A 41 -10.22 -3.89 4.95
C ALA A 41 -11.15 -5.12 4.85
N PRO A 42 -10.68 -6.26 4.30
CA PRO A 42 -11.45 -7.50 4.29
C PRO A 42 -11.81 -7.97 5.71
N ARG A 43 -13.05 -8.44 5.89
CA ARG A 43 -13.45 -9.09 7.15
C ARG A 43 -12.75 -10.43 7.29
N LEU A 44 -12.17 -10.68 8.46
CA LEU A 44 -11.57 -11.97 8.82
C LEU A 44 -12.64 -12.93 9.35
N TYR A 45 -12.79 -14.09 8.71
CA TYR A 45 -13.72 -15.16 9.14
C TYR A 45 -13.03 -16.31 9.88
N GLY A 46 -11.70 -16.27 9.98
CA GLY A 46 -10.92 -17.25 10.72
C GLY A 46 -10.03 -18.08 9.79
N ARG A 47 -10.02 -19.39 10.02
CA ARG A 47 -9.20 -20.35 9.25
C ARG A 47 -10.03 -21.56 8.87
N ASP A 48 -9.70 -22.18 7.75
CA ASP A 48 -10.29 -23.46 7.35
C ASP A 48 -9.52 -24.68 7.90
N HIS A 49 -9.96 -25.87 7.51
CA HIS A 49 -9.35 -27.14 7.91
C HIS A 49 -7.96 -27.38 7.33
N GLU A 50 -7.58 -26.67 6.25
CA GLU A 50 -6.23 -26.67 5.67
C GLU A 50 -5.36 -25.54 6.29
N ASN A 51 -5.85 -24.91 7.36
CA ASN A 51 -5.21 -23.81 8.07
C ASN A 51 -5.01 -22.55 7.19
N ARG A 52 -5.77 -22.39 6.09
CA ARG A 52 -5.76 -21.18 5.25
C ARG A 52 -6.58 -20.09 5.92
N ILE A 53 -6.19 -18.83 5.72
CA ILE A 53 -6.90 -17.66 6.24
C ILE A 53 -8.12 -17.38 5.36
N ILE A 54 -9.28 -17.18 5.99
CA ILE A 54 -10.55 -16.90 5.30
C ILE A 54 -10.87 -15.40 5.42
N HIS A 55 -10.92 -14.71 4.28
CA HIS A 55 -11.33 -13.32 4.19
C HIS A 55 -12.65 -13.18 3.42
N GLY A 56 -13.50 -12.25 3.82
CA GLY A 56 -14.66 -11.85 3.03
C GLY A 56 -14.23 -11.17 1.72
N VAL A 57 -14.98 -11.43 0.64
CA VAL A 57 -14.80 -10.74 -0.64
C VAL A 57 -15.32 -9.31 -0.53
N LEU A 58 -14.47 -8.36 -0.87
CA LEU A 58 -14.84 -6.96 -1.03
C LEU A 58 -15.53 -6.75 -2.39
N ARG A 59 -16.66 -6.04 -2.40
CA ARG A 59 -17.40 -5.71 -3.63
C ARG A 59 -16.79 -4.49 -4.30
N GLY A 60 -16.30 -4.62 -5.53
CA GLY A 60 -15.70 -3.50 -6.25
C GLY A 60 -14.70 -3.99 -7.28
N THR A 61 -13.91 -3.05 -7.79
CA THR A 61 -12.90 -3.31 -8.82
C THR A 61 -11.52 -3.05 -8.24
N ALA A 62 -10.63 -4.02 -8.39
CA ALA A 62 -9.21 -3.80 -8.10
C ALA A 62 -8.63 -2.82 -9.12
N VAL A 63 -7.83 -1.86 -8.66
CA VAL A 63 -7.17 -0.91 -9.55
C VAL A 63 -5.88 -1.52 -10.11
N HIS A 64 -5.48 -1.10 -11.30
CA HIS A 64 -4.21 -1.52 -11.90
C HIS A 64 -3.15 -0.43 -11.68
N ASP A 65 -1.89 -0.83 -11.49
CA ASP A 65 -0.77 0.11 -11.45
C ASP A 65 -0.61 0.82 -12.81
N GLY A 66 0.02 2.00 -12.81
CA GLY A 66 0.24 2.82 -14.02
C GLY A 66 -1.03 3.46 -14.60
N ARG A 67 -2.20 3.23 -13.99
CA ARG A 67 -3.42 3.95 -14.34
C ARG A 67 -3.35 5.37 -13.79
N HIS A 68 -3.61 6.36 -14.64
CA HIS A 68 -3.85 7.72 -14.16
C HIS A 68 -5.08 7.72 -13.23
N LEU A 69 -4.84 8.07 -11.97
CA LEU A 69 -5.87 8.27 -10.95
C LEU A 69 -6.26 9.75 -10.96
N PRO A 70 -7.53 10.15 -10.81
CA PRO A 70 -7.88 11.55 -10.64
C PRO A 70 -7.49 12.05 -9.25
N ASP A 71 -7.43 13.37 -9.06
CA ASP A 71 -7.07 13.99 -7.77
C ASP A 71 -7.97 13.57 -6.62
N GLU A 72 -9.29 13.53 -6.83
CA GLU A 72 -10.27 13.04 -5.84
C GLU A 72 -9.92 11.62 -5.35
N TYR A 73 -9.43 10.76 -6.24
CA TYR A 73 -9.00 9.42 -5.85
C TYR A 73 -7.78 9.45 -4.93
N LEU A 74 -6.83 10.35 -5.18
CA LEU A 74 -5.64 10.51 -4.34
C LEU A 74 -6.00 11.04 -2.95
N GLU A 75 -6.92 12.00 -2.89
CA GLU A 75 -7.43 12.57 -1.64
C GLU A 75 -8.14 11.49 -0.80
N GLU A 76 -9.06 10.74 -1.40
CA GLU A 76 -9.78 9.64 -0.74
C GLU A 76 -8.84 8.51 -0.32
N ALA A 77 -7.82 8.18 -1.11
CA ALA A 77 -6.81 7.20 -0.72
C ALA A 77 -6.00 7.68 0.49
N ALA A 78 -5.62 8.96 0.52
CA ALA A 78 -4.90 9.57 1.63
C ALA A 78 -5.76 9.60 2.90
N ALA A 79 -7.05 9.95 2.79
CA ALA A 79 -8.01 9.91 3.88
C ALA A 79 -8.17 8.49 4.43
N LEU A 80 -8.35 7.49 3.56
CA LEU A 80 -8.48 6.09 3.95
C LEU A 80 -7.22 5.56 4.67
N VAL A 81 -6.03 5.99 4.24
CA VAL A 81 -4.77 5.69 4.94
C VAL A 81 -4.73 6.35 6.31
N ARG A 82 -5.23 7.58 6.43
CA ARG A 82 -5.30 8.30 7.71
C ARG A 82 -6.25 7.60 8.68
N GLU A 83 -7.39 7.11 8.22
CA GLU A 83 -8.35 6.39 9.05
C GLU A 83 -7.73 5.19 9.76
N PHE A 84 -7.10 4.26 9.04
CA PHE A 84 -6.53 3.07 9.70
C PHE A 84 -5.30 3.39 10.55
N HIS A 85 -4.54 4.42 10.17
CA HIS A 85 -3.46 4.94 11.01
C HIS A 85 -4.01 5.43 12.36
N ASP A 86 -5.08 6.23 12.35
CA ASP A 86 -5.70 6.74 13.58
C ASP A 86 -6.35 5.62 14.41
N LEU A 87 -6.93 4.59 13.76
CA LEU A 87 -7.47 3.42 14.45
C LEU A 87 -6.40 2.56 15.14
N THR A 88 -5.15 2.60 14.68
CA THR A 88 -4.07 1.77 15.23
C THR A 88 -3.13 2.53 16.15
N ALA A 89 -3.12 3.86 16.11
CA ALA A 89 -2.32 4.71 16.98
C ALA A 89 -2.59 4.41 18.46
N GLY A 90 -1.53 4.25 19.25
CA GLY A 90 -1.61 3.99 20.69
C GLY A 90 -2.15 2.60 21.08
N THR A 91 -2.46 1.73 20.11
CA THR A 91 -2.89 0.36 20.39
C THR A 91 -1.70 -0.55 20.70
N ARG A 92 -1.97 -1.72 21.31
CA ARG A 92 -0.94 -2.77 21.45
C ARG A 92 -0.40 -3.28 20.12
N LEU A 93 -1.18 -3.16 19.03
CA LEU A 93 -0.73 -3.54 17.70
C LEU A 93 0.38 -2.61 17.22
N ALA A 94 0.28 -1.30 17.45
CA ALA A 94 1.35 -0.34 17.12
C ALA A 94 2.53 -0.40 18.11
N GLY A 95 2.32 -0.86 19.34
CA GLY A 95 3.39 -0.98 20.34
C GLY A 95 4.02 0.38 20.65
N SER A 96 5.34 0.52 20.51
CA SER A 96 6.05 1.79 20.67
C SER A 96 6.12 2.64 19.40
N TRP A 97 5.60 2.13 18.29
CA TRP A 97 5.56 2.85 17.03
C TRP A 97 4.35 3.78 16.98
N GLU A 98 4.36 4.67 15.99
CA GLU A 98 3.31 5.66 15.81
C GLU A 98 1.98 5.03 15.43
N VAL A 99 2.02 4.09 14.48
CA VAL A 99 0.86 3.43 13.86
C VAL A 99 1.23 2.01 13.42
N VAL A 100 0.26 1.26 12.90
CA VAL A 100 0.53 0.10 12.05
C VAL A 100 0.51 0.56 10.60
N CYS A 101 1.61 0.37 9.89
CA CYS A 101 1.72 0.62 8.45
C CYS A 101 1.29 -0.63 7.66
N HIS A 102 0.69 -0.43 6.50
CA HIS A 102 0.40 -1.45 5.50
C HIS A 102 1.68 -1.93 4.79
N ASN A 103 2.67 -1.06 4.60
CA ASN A 103 3.97 -1.33 3.95
C ASN A 103 3.95 -1.81 2.48
N GLN A 104 2.78 -1.82 1.84
CA GLN A 104 2.62 -2.27 0.46
C GLN A 104 1.56 -1.43 -0.27
N LEU A 105 1.31 -0.19 0.14
CA LEU A 105 0.30 0.64 -0.52
C LEU A 105 0.64 0.82 -2.00
N ALA A 106 -0.30 0.42 -2.86
CA ALA A 106 -0.23 0.60 -4.30
C ALA A 106 -1.65 0.49 -4.89
N PRO A 107 -1.91 1.05 -6.09
CA PRO A 107 -3.19 0.91 -6.76
C PRO A 107 -3.66 -0.56 -6.87
N ARG A 108 -2.75 -1.50 -7.21
CA ARG A 108 -3.06 -2.95 -7.25
C ARG A 108 -3.58 -3.58 -5.95
N HIS A 109 -3.32 -2.95 -4.80
CA HIS A 109 -3.77 -3.42 -3.49
C HIS A 109 -4.97 -2.60 -2.98
N THR A 110 -5.64 -1.87 -3.87
CA THR A 110 -6.81 -1.03 -3.54
C THR A 110 -8.05 -1.54 -4.26
N ILE A 111 -9.16 -1.60 -3.54
CA ILE A 111 -10.49 -1.88 -4.09
C ILE A 111 -11.28 -0.58 -4.18
N SER A 112 -11.86 -0.37 -5.36
CA SER A 112 -12.62 0.83 -5.67
C SER A 112 -14.08 0.52 -5.89
N GLN A 113 -14.93 1.46 -5.47
CA GLN A 113 -16.36 1.42 -5.68
C GLN A 113 -16.80 2.80 -6.20
N LYS A 114 -17.59 2.82 -7.29
CA LYS A 114 -18.05 4.06 -7.95
C LYS A 114 -16.92 5.03 -8.32
N GLY A 115 -15.71 4.53 -8.58
CA GLY A 115 -14.58 5.33 -9.04
C GLY A 115 -13.68 5.90 -7.94
N ILE A 116 -13.98 5.67 -6.66
CA ILE A 116 -13.16 6.09 -5.51
C ILE A 116 -12.63 4.85 -4.75
N PRO A 117 -11.47 4.95 -4.06
CA PRO A 117 -10.97 3.88 -3.21
C PRO A 117 -11.86 3.75 -1.97
N TYR A 118 -12.08 2.53 -1.50
CA TYR A 118 -12.79 2.34 -0.22
C TYR A 118 -12.16 1.27 0.68
N ALA A 119 -11.27 0.43 0.18
CA ALA A 119 -10.60 -0.58 0.98
C ALA A 119 -9.22 -0.96 0.44
N PHE A 120 -8.32 -1.31 1.36
CA PHE A 120 -7.02 -1.91 1.04
C PHE A 120 -7.02 -3.41 1.32
N VAL A 121 -6.26 -4.15 0.51
CA VAL A 121 -6.08 -5.61 0.60
C VAL A 121 -4.60 -5.96 0.72
N ASP A 122 -4.33 -7.24 0.97
CA ASP A 122 -2.96 -7.78 1.06
C ASP A 122 -2.16 -7.17 2.23
N TRP A 123 -2.74 -7.29 3.43
CA TRP A 123 -2.18 -6.84 4.71
C TRP A 123 -1.03 -7.74 5.24
N GLU A 124 -0.47 -8.61 4.40
CA GLU A 124 0.55 -9.59 4.79
C GLU A 124 1.86 -8.92 5.26
N ALA A 125 2.15 -7.72 4.75
CA ALA A 125 3.31 -6.92 5.12
C ALA A 125 3.03 -5.90 6.23
N ALA A 126 1.81 -5.88 6.78
CA ALA A 126 1.44 -4.91 7.79
C ALA A 126 2.30 -5.09 9.04
N ALA A 127 2.81 -3.97 9.57
CA ALA A 127 3.69 -3.98 10.73
C ALA A 127 3.69 -2.62 11.43
N PRO A 128 4.03 -2.57 12.73
CA PRO A 128 4.25 -1.31 13.45
C PRO A 128 5.29 -0.44 12.74
N GLY A 129 5.03 0.87 12.62
CA GLY A 129 5.89 1.79 11.89
C GLY A 129 5.55 3.26 12.11
N VAL A 130 6.28 4.13 11.43
CA VAL A 130 5.99 5.57 11.35
C VAL A 130 5.07 5.84 10.17
N ARG A 131 4.10 6.74 10.34
CA ARG A 131 3.07 7.00 9.30
C ARG A 131 3.67 7.42 7.96
N LEU A 132 4.83 8.07 8.01
CA LEU A 132 5.54 8.60 6.85
C LEU A 132 5.92 7.51 5.84
N HIS A 133 6.12 6.27 6.28
CA HIS A 133 6.42 5.15 5.38
C HIS A 133 5.29 4.87 4.38
N ASP A 134 4.05 4.83 4.87
CA ASP A 134 2.88 4.55 4.05
C ASP A 134 2.48 5.80 3.23
N VAL A 135 2.63 7.01 3.78
CA VAL A 135 2.42 8.24 3.00
C VAL A 135 3.42 8.33 1.84
N ALA A 136 4.68 7.93 2.05
CA ALA A 136 5.68 7.86 0.99
C ALA A 136 5.32 6.83 -0.10
N ASP A 137 4.85 5.64 0.28
CA ASP A 137 4.34 4.65 -0.68
C ASP A 137 3.15 5.20 -1.47
N LEU A 138 2.23 5.90 -0.81
CA LEU A 138 1.07 6.52 -1.45
C LEU A 138 1.50 7.57 -2.48
N CYS A 139 2.36 8.53 -2.09
CA CYS A 139 2.92 9.54 -2.98
C CYS A 139 3.62 8.92 -4.19
N TRP A 140 4.46 7.91 -3.96
CA TRP A 140 5.21 7.27 -5.04
C TRP A 140 4.30 6.48 -5.99
N ARG A 141 3.47 5.59 -5.45
CA ARG A 141 2.77 4.56 -6.23
C ARG A 141 1.47 5.05 -6.84
N PHE A 142 0.80 6.05 -6.23
CA PHE A 142 -0.49 6.55 -6.71
C PHE A 142 -0.37 7.76 -7.62
N VAL A 143 0.66 8.60 -7.41
CA VAL A 143 1.03 9.66 -8.38
C VAL A 143 1.79 9.06 -9.58
N ASP A 144 2.30 7.83 -9.43
CA ASP A 144 3.16 7.15 -10.41
C ASP A 144 4.41 7.99 -10.70
N LEU A 145 5.16 8.33 -9.65
CA LEU A 145 6.33 9.22 -9.75
C LEU A 145 7.38 8.64 -10.70
N GLY A 146 7.79 9.43 -11.68
CA GLY A 146 8.77 9.05 -12.67
C GLY A 146 8.69 9.92 -13.93
N PRO A 147 9.46 9.58 -14.97
CA PRO A 147 9.37 10.26 -16.25
C PRO A 147 7.95 10.20 -16.81
N GLY A 148 7.36 11.36 -17.09
CA GLY A 148 6.00 11.45 -17.64
C GLY A 148 4.87 11.50 -16.61
N SER A 149 5.17 11.58 -15.30
CA SER A 149 4.15 11.84 -14.29
C SER A 149 3.39 13.14 -14.57
N ASP A 150 2.08 13.10 -14.37
CA ASP A 150 1.21 14.27 -14.53
C ASP A 150 1.16 15.09 -13.24
N ASP A 151 1.63 16.33 -13.31
CA ASP A 151 1.70 17.29 -12.21
C ASP A 151 2.20 16.71 -10.86
N PRO A 152 3.35 16.02 -10.84
CA PRO A 152 3.76 15.20 -9.70
C PRO A 152 3.95 16.01 -8.42
N PHE A 153 4.44 17.26 -8.53
CA PHE A 153 4.72 18.09 -7.35
C PHE A 153 3.45 18.46 -6.62
N ARG A 154 2.47 19.07 -7.33
CA ARG A 154 1.19 19.45 -6.74
C ARG A 154 0.45 18.24 -6.18
N ARG A 155 0.50 17.10 -6.87
CA ARG A 155 -0.23 15.90 -6.48
C ARG A 155 0.40 15.17 -5.28
N VAL A 156 1.71 15.26 -5.12
CA VAL A 156 2.38 14.85 -3.87
C VAL A 156 1.94 15.75 -2.71
N ARG A 157 1.88 17.07 -2.90
CA ARG A 157 1.35 18.00 -1.89
C ARG A 157 -0.11 17.71 -1.56
N LEU A 158 -0.94 17.45 -2.58
CA LEU A 158 -2.36 17.09 -2.43
C LEU A 158 -2.54 15.89 -1.50
N ILE A 159 -1.78 14.82 -1.71
CA ILE A 159 -1.79 13.64 -0.83
C ILE A 159 -1.41 14.01 0.60
N CYS A 160 -0.37 14.83 0.77
CA CYS A 160 0.07 15.26 2.10
C CYS A 160 -1.01 16.10 2.81
N ASP A 161 -1.68 16.98 2.07
CA ASP A 161 -2.75 17.84 2.58
C ASP A 161 -3.97 17.01 3.00
N ALA A 162 -4.44 16.11 2.12
CA ALA A 162 -5.57 15.21 2.41
C ALA A 162 -5.30 14.24 3.56
N TYR A 163 -4.07 13.72 3.68
CA TYR A 163 -3.67 12.92 4.84
C TYR A 163 -3.58 13.76 6.14
N GLY A 164 -3.34 15.06 6.01
CA GLY A 164 -3.05 15.98 7.12
C GLY A 164 -1.60 15.88 7.63
N LEU A 165 -0.65 15.51 6.76
CA LEU A 165 0.77 15.36 7.12
C LEU A 165 1.38 16.73 7.43
N GLN A 166 1.76 16.96 8.69
CA GLN A 166 2.34 18.23 9.14
C GLN A 166 3.85 18.31 8.89
N GLU A 167 4.60 17.27 9.28
CA GLU A 167 6.05 17.23 9.13
C GLU A 167 6.43 16.50 7.83
N ARG A 168 6.87 17.28 6.83
CA ARG A 168 7.12 16.79 5.46
C ARG A 168 8.61 16.76 5.09
N ARG A 169 9.50 17.26 5.96
CA ARG A 169 10.92 17.45 5.65
C ARG A 169 11.62 16.18 5.16
N SER A 170 11.27 15.03 5.74
CA SER A 170 11.86 13.74 5.41
C SER A 170 11.09 12.95 4.35
N LEU A 171 10.00 13.49 3.79
CA LEU A 171 9.13 12.74 2.88
C LEU A 171 9.88 12.26 1.63
N ILE A 172 10.64 13.15 0.98
CA ILE A 172 11.35 12.83 -0.26
C ILE A 172 12.42 11.74 -0.01
N GLU A 173 13.19 11.86 1.07
CA GLU A 173 14.15 10.84 1.48
C GLU A 173 13.46 9.52 1.79
N THR A 174 12.27 9.57 2.40
CA THR A 174 11.48 8.39 2.70
C THR A 174 11.00 7.73 1.42
N ILE A 175 10.47 8.49 0.44
CA ILE A 175 10.08 7.97 -0.88
C ILE A 175 11.23 7.22 -1.53
N MET A 176 12.43 7.81 -1.57
CA MET A 176 13.61 7.15 -2.13
C MET A 176 14.00 5.88 -1.36
N ALA A 177 13.94 5.92 -0.03
CA ALA A 177 14.23 4.74 0.80
C ALA A 177 13.19 3.62 0.60
N ARG A 178 11.91 3.96 0.39
CA ARG A 178 10.84 2.99 0.06
C ARG A 178 11.07 2.35 -1.31
N GLN A 179 11.46 3.15 -2.31
CA GLN A 179 11.84 2.67 -3.65
C GLN A 179 13.01 1.69 -3.60
N ASP A 180 14.10 2.04 -2.92
CA ASP A 180 15.26 1.17 -2.75
C ASP A 180 14.91 -0.11 -1.97
N ARG A 181 14.11 0.01 -0.90
CA ARG A 181 13.61 -1.15 -0.15
C ARG A 181 12.80 -2.09 -1.04
N TYR A 182 11.89 -1.58 -1.86
CA TYR A 182 11.07 -2.39 -2.77
C TYR A 182 11.95 -3.19 -3.74
N ARG A 183 12.91 -2.51 -4.40
CA ARG A 183 13.86 -3.15 -5.30
C ARG A 183 14.60 -4.28 -4.61
N ASN A 184 15.16 -4.02 -3.42
CA ASN A 184 15.88 -5.04 -2.65
C ASN A 184 15.01 -6.25 -2.30
N ILE A 185 13.73 -6.04 -1.97
CA ILE A 185 12.77 -7.13 -1.69
C ILE A 185 12.55 -7.99 -2.93
N VAL A 186 12.29 -7.36 -4.08
CA VAL A 186 12.02 -8.06 -5.35
C VAL A 186 13.27 -8.82 -5.82
N GLU A 187 14.43 -8.15 -5.91
CA GLU A 187 15.70 -8.75 -6.32
C GLU A 187 16.09 -9.93 -5.42
N SER A 188 16.05 -9.73 -4.10
CA SER A 188 16.41 -10.79 -3.15
C SER A 188 15.40 -11.94 -3.16
N GLY A 189 14.11 -11.66 -3.36
CA GLY A 189 13.07 -12.67 -3.50
C GLY A 189 13.26 -13.51 -4.76
N ALA A 190 13.54 -12.87 -5.89
CA ALA A 190 13.85 -13.53 -7.16
C ALA A 190 15.07 -14.45 -7.04
N HIS A 191 16.16 -13.98 -6.40
CA HIS A 191 17.35 -14.80 -6.15
C HIS A 191 17.09 -16.02 -5.25
N ARG A 192 16.11 -15.94 -4.35
CA ARG A 192 15.66 -17.08 -3.53
C ARG A 192 14.65 -17.98 -4.23
N GLY A 193 14.26 -17.67 -5.47
CA GLY A 193 13.30 -18.45 -6.24
C GLY A 193 11.84 -18.25 -5.83
N ASP A 194 11.50 -17.14 -5.16
CA ASP A 194 10.10 -16.79 -4.91
C ASP A 194 9.39 -16.56 -6.27
N PRO A 195 8.34 -17.33 -6.61
CA PRO A 195 7.73 -17.24 -7.94
C PRO A 195 7.11 -15.87 -8.27
N ARG A 196 6.56 -15.18 -7.26
CA ARG A 196 5.97 -13.85 -7.44
C ARG A 196 7.06 -12.83 -7.70
N MET A 197 8.08 -12.79 -6.85
CA MET A 197 9.18 -11.82 -6.99
C MET A 197 9.99 -12.09 -8.27
N LEU A 198 10.14 -13.35 -8.67
CA LEU A 198 10.78 -13.71 -9.94
C LEU A 198 9.99 -13.21 -11.15
N ALA A 199 8.66 -13.27 -11.11
CA ALA A 199 7.82 -12.69 -12.17
C ALA A 199 8.00 -11.17 -12.25
N GLN A 200 7.91 -10.48 -11.11
CA GLN A 200 8.09 -9.02 -11.03
C GLN A 200 9.48 -8.56 -11.53
N TYR A 201 10.53 -9.30 -11.16
CA TYR A 201 11.88 -9.05 -11.65
C TYR A 201 11.98 -9.23 -13.18
N ARG A 202 11.39 -10.30 -13.73
CA ARG A 202 11.38 -10.56 -15.18
C ARG A 202 10.56 -9.54 -15.97
N ASP A 203 9.51 -9.01 -15.37
CA ASP A 203 8.67 -7.96 -15.96
C ASP A 203 9.36 -6.56 -15.91
N GLY A 204 10.58 -6.49 -15.38
CA GLY A 204 11.38 -5.27 -15.33
C GLY A 204 10.91 -4.27 -14.28
N GLU A 205 10.15 -4.72 -13.25
CA GLU A 205 9.66 -3.81 -12.22
C GLU A 205 10.82 -3.12 -11.48
N THR A 206 11.91 -3.83 -11.22
CA THR A 206 13.10 -3.30 -10.52
C THR A 206 13.76 -2.15 -11.28
N GLU A 207 13.84 -2.26 -12.61
CA GLU A 207 14.35 -1.26 -13.53
C GLU A 207 13.41 -0.04 -13.61
N GLN A 208 12.10 -0.27 -13.67
CA GLN A 208 11.10 0.81 -13.61
C GLN A 208 11.21 1.60 -12.31
N VAL A 209 11.36 0.91 -11.16
CA VAL A 209 11.57 1.58 -9.87
C VAL A 209 12.92 2.32 -9.84
N ALA A 210 13.97 1.79 -10.48
CA ALA A 210 15.26 2.48 -10.56
C ALA A 210 15.16 3.79 -11.36
N HIS A 211 14.41 3.81 -12.46
CA HIS A 211 14.15 5.03 -13.24
C HIS A 211 13.32 6.04 -12.44
N SER A 212 12.28 5.58 -11.75
CA SER A 212 11.47 6.39 -10.85
C SER A 212 12.32 7.02 -9.73
N LEU A 213 13.20 6.24 -9.11
CA LEU A 213 14.12 6.71 -8.08
C LEU A 213 15.10 7.76 -8.60
N MET A 214 15.68 7.54 -9.78
CA MET A 214 16.57 8.52 -10.41
C MET A 214 15.83 9.83 -10.70
N TRP A 215 14.60 9.74 -11.21
CA TRP A 215 13.75 10.91 -11.45
C TRP A 215 13.46 11.68 -10.15
N VAL A 216 13.11 11.00 -9.06
CA VAL A 216 12.89 11.64 -7.75
C VAL A 216 14.16 12.34 -7.25
N ARG A 217 15.35 11.73 -7.44
CA ARG A 217 16.64 12.36 -7.09
C ARG A 217 16.90 13.63 -7.88
N GLU A 218 16.64 13.62 -9.19
CA GLU A 218 16.82 14.77 -10.08
C GLU A 218 15.87 15.92 -9.72
N HIS A 219 14.62 15.61 -9.37
CA HIS A 219 13.58 16.60 -9.07
C HIS A 219 13.39 16.87 -7.57
N ARG A 220 14.35 16.46 -6.73
CA ARG A 220 14.27 16.61 -5.27
C ARG A 220 14.03 18.06 -4.84
N ARG A 221 14.63 19.03 -5.54
CA ARG A 221 14.49 20.45 -5.20
C ARG A 221 13.09 20.97 -5.50
N ASP A 222 12.51 20.58 -6.63
CA ASP A 222 11.17 21.02 -7.04
C ASP A 222 10.09 20.40 -6.14
N LEU A 223 10.22 19.11 -5.83
CA LEU A 223 9.40 18.44 -4.81
C LEU A 223 9.51 19.15 -3.46
N ALA A 224 10.71 19.51 -3.02
CA ALA A 224 10.91 20.18 -1.73
C ALA A 224 10.29 21.57 -1.71
N ALA A 225 10.41 22.33 -2.81
CA ALA A 225 9.82 23.66 -2.93
C ALA A 225 8.29 23.60 -2.81
N GLU A 226 7.64 22.69 -3.54
CA GLU A 226 6.18 22.53 -3.49
C GLU A 226 5.68 22.05 -2.12
N LEU A 227 6.46 21.28 -1.36
CA LEU A 227 6.06 20.84 -0.02
C LEU A 227 6.15 21.94 1.05
N THR A 228 6.73 23.10 0.72
CA THR A 228 6.90 24.24 1.63
C THR A 228 6.01 25.44 1.31
N SER A 229 5.34 25.44 0.15
CA SER A 229 4.39 26.46 -0.28
C SER A 229 3.00 26.26 0.32
#